data_AF-A0A6A4M0I5-F1
#
_entry.id   AF-A0A6A4M0I5-F1
#
_cell.length_a   1.000
_cell.length_b   1.000
_cell.length_c   1.000
_cell.angle_alpha   90.00
_cell.angle_beta   90.00
_cell.angle_gamma   90.00
#
_symmetry.space_group_name_H-M   'P 1'
#
loop_
_entity.id
_entity.type
_entity.pdbx_description
1 polymer ?
#
loop_
_entity_poly.entity_id
_entity_poly.type
_entity_poly.pdbx_seq_one_letter_code
_entity_poly.pdbx_strand_id
1 'polypeptide(L)'
;MGCGNIFFTLVITLSAALITYNVIISANAPLKSEFPGPSKTNPSIATTDGDGGFISVDPIIKMPLDRSKKRLFHTAVTSSDSVYNTWQARVMYYWFKRFRDQPGSEMGGFTRILHSGRPDRFMDEIPTFVAQPLPDGIDQEALKKIAPTWMNVSLAMKKDPEADKSFGWVLEMYAYAVASALHGVGNILYKDFMIQPPWDTEIGNKFIIHYTYGCDYDLKGKLTYGKIGEWRFDKRSFDAVWPPRNLPMPPPGVPESVVTLVKMVNEATANIPNWGS
;
A
#
# COMPACT_ATOMS: atom_id res chain seq x y z
N MET A 1 -62.82 8.71 14.70
CA MET A 1 -61.68 7.88 15.12
C MET A 1 -61.10 7.11 13.92
N GLY A 2 -60.54 7.81 12.91
CA GLY A 2 -60.11 7.16 11.65
C GLY A 2 -58.76 7.60 11.07
N CYS A 3 -58.22 8.77 11.47
CA CYS A 3 -56.96 9.27 10.91
C CYS A 3 -55.69 8.70 11.58
N GLY A 4 -55.78 8.22 12.82
CA GLY A 4 -54.62 7.69 13.55
C GLY A 4 -54.06 6.41 12.93
N ASN A 5 -54.92 5.45 12.60
CA ASN A 5 -54.51 4.19 11.98
C ASN A 5 -53.91 4.40 10.58
N ILE A 6 -54.43 5.35 9.80
CA ILE A 6 -53.92 5.64 8.46
C ILE A 6 -52.53 6.27 8.55
N PHE A 7 -52.31 7.19 9.50
CA PHE A 7 -51.01 7.81 9.72
C PHE A 7 -49.94 6.80 10.15
N PHE A 8 -50.23 5.96 11.16
CA PHE A 8 -49.29 4.94 11.61
C PHE A 8 -49.01 3.88 10.54
N THR A 9 -50.03 3.48 9.77
CA THR A 9 -49.85 2.54 8.65
C THR A 9 -48.96 3.14 7.57
N LEU A 10 -49.12 4.43 7.25
CA LEU A 10 -48.25 5.14 6.31
C LEU A 10 -46.80 5.21 6.81
N VAL A 11 -46.59 5.56 8.08
CA VAL A 11 -45.25 5.65 8.68
C VAL A 11 -44.56 4.28 8.70
N ILE A 12 -45.27 3.22 9.08
CA ILE A 12 -44.73 1.86 9.09
C ILE A 12 -44.40 1.40 7.66
N THR A 13 -45.30 1.67 6.70
CA THR A 13 -45.09 1.28 5.29
C THR A 13 -43.92 2.03 4.67
N LEU A 14 -43.77 3.34 4.93
CA LEU A 14 -42.64 4.13 4.47
C LEU A 14 -41.33 3.70 5.13
N SER A 15 -41.35 3.37 6.42
CA SER A 15 -40.17 2.88 7.13
C SER A 15 -39.74 1.51 6.62
N ALA A 16 -40.68 0.58 6.42
CA ALA A 16 -40.40 -0.74 5.86
C ALA A 16 -39.91 -0.63 4.41
N ALA A 17 -40.49 0.26 3.60
CA ALA A 17 -40.05 0.53 2.23
C ALA A 17 -38.64 1.13 2.20
N LEU A 18 -38.33 2.07 3.11
CA LEU A 18 -37.01 2.69 3.21
C LEU A 18 -35.94 1.68 3.66
N ILE A 19 -36.25 0.85 4.66
CA ILE A 19 -35.35 -0.22 5.11
C ILE A 19 -35.14 -1.23 3.99
N THR A 20 -36.21 -1.66 3.32
CA THR A 20 -36.13 -2.61 2.20
C THR A 20 -35.34 -2.03 1.03
N TYR A 21 -35.55 -0.76 0.69
CA TYR A 21 -34.80 -0.06 -0.35
C TYR A 21 -33.32 0.03 0.00
N ASN A 22 -32.99 0.41 1.24
CA ASN A 22 -31.60 0.47 1.70
C ASN A 22 -30.94 -0.92 1.72
N VAL A 23 -31.67 -1.97 2.09
CA VAL A 23 -31.18 -3.36 2.08
C VAL A 23 -30.99 -3.88 0.66
N ILE A 24 -31.92 -3.60 -0.26
CA ILE A 24 -31.80 -3.99 -1.68
C ILE A 24 -30.65 -3.23 -2.33
N ILE A 25 -30.47 -1.93 -2.03
CA ILE A 25 -29.32 -1.17 -2.51
C ILE A 25 -28.03 -1.65 -1.86
N SER A 26 -27.98 -1.98 -0.58
CA SER A 26 -26.74 -2.49 0.02
C SER A 26 -26.38 -3.90 -0.46
N ALA A 27 -27.39 -4.75 -0.72
CA ALA A 27 -27.18 -6.12 -1.19
C ALA A 27 -26.91 -6.20 -2.70
N ASN A 28 -27.42 -5.26 -3.49
CA ASN A 28 -27.18 -5.19 -4.94
C ASN A 28 -26.23 -4.06 -5.32
N ALA A 29 -25.72 -3.27 -4.37
CA ALA A 29 -24.56 -2.42 -4.60
C ALA A 29 -23.44 -3.39 -4.94
N PRO A 30 -22.96 -3.42 -6.19
CA PRO A 30 -21.76 -4.16 -6.45
C PRO A 30 -20.69 -3.44 -5.66
N LEU A 31 -20.25 -4.02 -4.54
CA LEU A 31 -18.87 -3.87 -4.13
C LEU A 31 -18.10 -4.41 -5.32
N LYS A 32 -17.78 -3.52 -6.27
CA LYS A 32 -16.84 -3.79 -7.33
C LYS A 32 -15.54 -4.12 -6.60
N SER A 33 -15.34 -5.40 -6.34
CA SER A 33 -14.09 -5.99 -5.86
C SER A 33 -12.99 -5.86 -6.92
N GLU A 34 -13.34 -5.34 -8.09
CA GLU A 34 -12.41 -4.83 -9.08
C GLU A 34 -11.89 -3.46 -8.63
N PHE A 35 -10.71 -3.47 -8.00
CA PHE A 35 -9.83 -2.31 -8.04
C PHE A 35 -9.66 -1.90 -9.52
N PRO A 36 -9.85 -0.61 -9.88
CA PRO A 36 -9.69 -0.19 -11.26
C PRO A 36 -8.24 -0.42 -11.69
N GLY A 37 -8.05 -1.43 -12.56
CA GLY A 37 -6.81 -1.62 -13.30
C GLY A 37 -6.61 -0.47 -14.30
N PRO A 38 -5.37 -0.25 -14.77
CA PRO A 38 -5.09 0.83 -15.72
C PRO A 38 -5.85 0.60 -17.04
N SER A 39 -6.69 1.58 -17.41
CA SER A 39 -7.26 1.68 -18.76
C SER A 39 -6.14 1.99 -19.75
N LYS A 40 -6.02 1.17 -20.80
CA LYS A 40 -5.11 1.38 -21.93
C LYS A 40 -5.60 2.54 -22.80
N THR A 41 -5.37 3.79 -22.41
CA THR A 41 -5.49 4.93 -23.32
C THR A 41 -4.45 5.99 -22.99
N ASN A 42 -3.47 6.16 -23.88
CA ASN A 42 -2.48 7.23 -23.86
C ASN A 42 -3.17 8.60 -23.93
N PRO A 43 -2.77 9.61 -23.13
CA PRO A 43 -3.27 10.96 -23.31
C PRO A 43 -2.43 11.68 -24.36
N SER A 44 -2.84 11.60 -25.62
CA SER A 44 -2.53 12.66 -26.58
C SER A 44 -3.47 13.84 -26.33
N ILE A 45 -2.87 15.01 -26.15
CA ILE A 45 -3.50 16.33 -26.08
C ILE A 45 -4.56 16.48 -27.19
N ALA A 46 -5.82 16.74 -26.80
CA ALA A 46 -6.78 17.46 -27.63
C ALA A 46 -7.90 18.06 -26.75
N THR A 47 -8.15 19.34 -27.01
CA THR A 47 -9.22 20.19 -26.50
C THR A 47 -10.60 19.80 -27.07
N THR A 48 -11.63 20.46 -26.50
CA THR A 48 -13.03 20.64 -26.93
C THR A 48 -14.06 19.59 -26.52
N ASP A 49 -14.90 20.04 -25.57
CA ASP A 49 -16.37 19.97 -25.53
C ASP A 49 -17.05 18.70 -26.06
N GLY A 50 -17.65 17.93 -25.14
CA GLY A 50 -18.55 16.85 -25.49
C GLY A 50 -18.88 15.95 -24.31
N ASP A 51 -20.15 15.96 -23.92
CA ASP A 51 -20.79 15.13 -22.91
C ASP A 51 -20.41 13.64 -23.01
N GLY A 52 -20.00 13.06 -21.87
CA GLY A 52 -19.44 11.71 -21.79
C GLY A 52 -18.85 11.45 -20.42
N GLY A 53 -19.73 11.39 -19.41
CA GLY A 53 -19.38 11.27 -17.99
C GLY A 53 -18.55 10.03 -17.65
N PHE A 54 -17.23 10.16 -17.73
CA PHE A 54 -16.31 9.33 -16.97
C PHE A 54 -16.21 9.92 -15.57
N ILE A 55 -16.78 9.21 -14.59
CA ILE A 55 -16.61 9.52 -13.17
C ILE A 55 -15.13 9.27 -12.82
N SER A 56 -14.29 10.28 -13.05
CA SER A 56 -13.02 10.41 -12.35
C SER A 56 -13.38 10.64 -10.89
N VAL A 57 -13.38 9.57 -10.09
CA VAL A 57 -13.50 9.70 -8.64
C VAL A 57 -12.23 10.39 -8.16
N ASP A 58 -12.31 11.72 -8.10
CA ASP A 58 -11.33 12.60 -7.48
C ASP A 58 -11.24 12.18 -6.00
N PRO A 59 -10.04 11.96 -5.42
CA PRO A 59 -9.95 11.66 -4.00
C PRO A 59 -10.69 12.72 -3.20
N ILE A 60 -11.42 12.29 -2.15
CA ILE A 60 -12.23 13.16 -1.27
C ILE A 60 -11.41 14.36 -0.76
N ILE A 61 -10.11 14.17 -0.62
CA ILE A 61 -9.13 15.24 -0.47
C ILE A 61 -8.49 15.49 -1.84
N LYS A 62 -8.84 16.61 -2.48
CA LYS A 62 -8.22 17.03 -3.74
C LYS A 62 -6.72 17.19 -3.54
N MET A 63 -5.95 16.61 -4.45
CA MET A 63 -4.52 16.87 -4.52
C MET A 63 -4.30 18.38 -4.67
N PRO A 64 -3.43 19.03 -3.89
CA PRO A 64 -3.10 20.42 -4.09
C PRO A 64 -2.37 20.56 -5.43
N LEU A 65 -3.10 20.95 -6.47
CA LEU A 65 -2.61 21.09 -7.85
C LEU A 65 -1.77 22.35 -8.06
N ASP A 66 -1.58 23.18 -7.03
CA ASP A 66 -0.68 24.34 -7.10
C ASP A 66 0.78 23.87 -7.15
N ARG A 67 1.23 23.59 -8.38
CA ARG A 67 2.60 23.20 -8.74
C ARG A 67 3.56 24.39 -8.88
N SER A 68 3.16 25.59 -8.48
CA SER A 68 4.00 26.80 -8.61
C SER A 68 5.30 26.74 -7.79
N LYS A 69 5.33 25.89 -6.74
CA LYS A 69 6.53 25.61 -5.95
C LYS A 69 6.87 24.13 -5.97
N LYS A 70 8.12 23.81 -6.29
CA LYS A 70 8.68 22.46 -6.15
C LYS A 70 8.49 21.99 -4.70
N ARG A 71 7.70 20.95 -4.48
CA ARG A 71 7.49 20.35 -3.15
C ARG A 71 8.46 19.20 -2.98
N LEU A 72 9.21 19.22 -1.87
CA LEU A 72 10.10 18.13 -1.53
C LEU A 72 9.38 17.20 -0.55
N PHE A 73 9.41 15.91 -0.84
CA PHE A 73 8.88 14.87 0.03
C PHE A 73 9.98 14.32 0.92
N HIS A 74 9.68 14.17 2.21
CA HIS A 74 10.54 13.45 3.13
C HIS A 74 10.06 12.01 3.27
N THR A 75 10.90 11.04 2.92
CA THR A 75 10.60 9.61 3.06
C THR A 75 11.00 9.13 4.44
N ALA A 76 10.04 8.61 5.21
CA ALA A 76 10.32 7.91 6.44
C ALA A 76 10.08 6.41 6.25
N VAL A 77 11.01 5.57 6.70
CA VAL A 77 10.86 4.11 6.70
C VAL A 77 11.00 3.58 8.12
N THR A 78 10.03 2.80 8.59
CA THR A 78 10.12 2.10 9.87
C THR A 78 10.95 0.83 9.71
N SER A 79 11.87 0.59 10.64
CA SER A 79 12.79 -0.55 10.60
C SER A 79 13.10 -1.05 12.01
N SER A 80 13.24 -2.36 12.15
CA SER A 80 13.90 -2.97 13.31
C SER A 80 15.41 -3.11 13.07
N ASP A 81 16.13 -3.67 14.05
CA ASP A 81 17.53 -4.12 13.93
C ASP A 81 17.67 -5.53 13.33
N SER A 82 16.58 -6.13 12.81
CA SER A 82 16.62 -7.41 12.11
C SER A 82 17.35 -7.32 10.77
N VAL A 83 17.94 -8.45 10.34
CA VAL A 83 18.53 -8.61 9.01
C VAL A 83 17.52 -8.24 7.92
N TYR A 84 16.30 -8.77 8.03
CA TYR A 84 15.19 -8.55 7.12
C TYR A 84 14.91 -7.07 6.84
N ASN A 85 14.71 -6.24 7.87
CA ASN A 85 14.43 -4.82 7.64
C ASN A 85 15.68 -4.05 7.22
N THR A 86 16.83 -4.43 7.75
CA THR A 86 18.09 -3.75 7.48
C THR A 86 18.45 -3.79 6.00
N TRP A 87 18.45 -4.97 5.37
CA TRP A 87 18.84 -5.06 3.96
C TRP A 87 17.84 -4.29 3.07
N GLN A 88 16.55 -4.34 3.40
CA GLN A 88 15.51 -3.59 2.68
C GLN A 88 15.76 -2.08 2.78
N ALA A 89 16.00 -1.57 3.98
CA ALA A 89 16.26 -0.15 4.21
C ALA A 89 17.52 0.34 3.47
N ARG A 90 18.59 -0.48 3.45
CA ARG A 90 19.82 -0.15 2.70
C ARG A 90 19.60 -0.07 1.19
N VAL A 91 18.85 -1.03 0.62
CA VAL A 91 18.50 -0.98 -0.82
C VAL A 91 17.64 0.25 -1.13
N MET A 92 16.63 0.54 -0.31
CA MET A 92 15.78 1.72 -0.46
C MET A 92 16.60 3.03 -0.39
N TYR A 93 17.49 3.14 0.60
CA TYR A 93 18.31 4.33 0.77
C TYR A 93 19.33 4.52 -0.36
N TYR A 94 19.92 3.43 -0.87
CA TYR A 94 20.78 3.46 -2.05
C TYR A 94 20.07 4.09 -3.26
N TRP A 95 18.84 3.65 -3.53
CA TRP A 95 18.05 4.19 -4.63
C TRP A 95 17.56 5.61 -4.37
N PHE A 96 17.13 5.92 -3.15
CA PHE A 96 16.78 7.29 -2.75
C PHE A 96 17.90 8.28 -3.11
N LYS A 97 19.16 7.98 -2.74
CA LYS A 97 20.30 8.86 -3.05
C LYS A 97 20.44 9.12 -4.55
N ARG A 98 20.28 8.08 -5.37
CA ARG A 98 20.44 8.18 -6.83
C ARG A 98 19.31 8.95 -7.49
N PHE A 99 18.07 8.74 -7.06
CA PHE A 99 16.91 9.43 -7.62
C PHE A 99 16.76 10.85 -7.09
N ARG A 100 17.24 11.15 -5.88
CA ARG A 100 17.23 12.50 -5.31
C ARG A 100 17.94 13.52 -6.18
N ASP A 101 19.07 13.14 -6.75
CA ASP A 101 19.93 14.06 -7.49
C ASP A 101 19.54 14.17 -8.98
N GLN A 102 18.45 13.53 -9.41
CA GLN A 102 17.96 13.61 -10.79
C GLN A 102 17.20 14.91 -11.09
N PRO A 103 17.24 15.42 -12.34
CA PRO A 103 16.45 16.56 -12.77
C PRO A 103 14.95 16.33 -12.51
N GLY A 104 14.29 17.31 -11.89
CA GLY A 104 12.86 17.23 -11.57
C GLY A 104 12.51 16.37 -10.35
N SER A 105 13.49 15.75 -9.68
CA SER A 105 13.22 14.92 -8.50
C SER A 105 12.62 15.73 -7.35
N GLU A 106 11.53 15.21 -6.79
CA GLU A 106 10.84 15.74 -5.60
C GLU A 106 11.28 15.02 -4.31
N MET A 107 12.28 14.14 -4.38
CA MET A 107 12.84 13.51 -3.19
C MET A 107 13.65 14.55 -2.39
N GLY A 108 13.23 14.84 -1.17
CA GLY A 108 13.89 15.78 -0.27
C GLY A 108 14.84 15.08 0.70
N GLY A 109 14.26 14.45 1.72
CA GLY A 109 14.99 13.76 2.78
C GLY A 109 14.57 12.31 2.93
N PHE A 110 15.43 11.54 3.60
CA PHE A 110 15.16 10.14 3.95
C PHE A 110 15.54 9.92 5.40
N THR A 111 14.66 9.31 6.19
CA THR A 111 14.95 8.92 7.57
C THR A 111 14.48 7.51 7.84
N ARG A 112 15.39 6.69 8.36
CA ARG A 112 15.04 5.40 8.96
C ARG A 112 14.61 5.63 10.42
N ILE A 113 13.41 5.20 10.76
CA ILE A 113 12.89 5.19 12.13
C ILE A 113 13.21 3.81 12.70
N LEU A 114 14.27 3.72 13.50
CA LEU A 114 14.77 2.48 14.10
C LEU A 114 14.05 2.25 15.44
N HIS A 115 13.18 1.24 15.50
CA HIS A 115 12.33 0.99 16.67
C HIS A 115 12.87 -0.12 17.60
N SER A 116 14.16 -0.46 17.49
CA SER A 116 14.85 -1.35 18.43
C SER A 116 15.16 -0.69 19.79
N GLY A 117 14.96 0.64 19.90
CA GLY A 117 15.32 1.43 21.08
C GLY A 117 16.81 1.70 21.25
N ARG A 118 17.67 1.11 20.41
CA ARG A 118 19.14 1.23 20.49
C ARG A 118 19.76 1.57 19.13
N PRO A 119 20.85 2.37 19.11
CA PRO A 119 21.62 2.60 17.90
C PRO A 119 22.13 1.30 17.27
N ASP A 120 22.29 1.31 15.94
CA ASP A 120 23.00 0.27 15.20
C ASP A 120 24.08 0.90 14.31
N ARG A 121 24.96 0.06 13.76
CA ARG A 121 26.06 0.51 12.89
C ARG A 121 25.60 1.12 11.55
N PHE A 122 24.35 0.93 11.15
CA PHE A 122 23.84 1.45 9.88
C PHE A 122 23.38 2.91 10.00
N MET A 123 23.41 3.47 11.21
CA MET A 123 23.18 4.90 11.43
C MET A 123 24.26 5.78 10.78
N ASP A 124 25.47 5.25 10.61
CA ASP A 124 26.55 5.94 9.89
C ASP A 124 26.30 5.98 8.37
N GLU A 125 25.45 5.07 7.87
CA GLU A 125 25.09 4.97 6.45
C GLU A 125 23.77 5.69 6.15
N ILE A 126 22.73 5.47 6.96
CA ILE A 126 21.36 5.93 6.73
C ILE A 126 20.98 6.92 7.84
N PRO A 127 20.54 8.15 7.52
CA PRO A 127 20.01 9.07 8.52
C PRO A 127 18.92 8.38 9.33
N THR A 128 19.15 8.24 10.64
CA THR A 128 18.32 7.39 11.50
C THR A 128 17.84 8.15 12.73
N PHE A 129 16.56 8.04 13.01
CA PHE A 129 15.98 8.38 14.30
C PHE A 129 15.77 7.10 15.10
N VAL A 130 16.40 6.99 16.28
CA VAL A 130 16.18 5.86 17.19
C VAL A 130 14.92 6.12 17.99
N ALA A 131 13.84 5.47 17.59
CA ALA A 131 12.57 5.51 18.31
C ALA A 131 12.70 4.65 19.57
N GLN A 132 12.41 5.27 20.71
CA GLN A 132 12.30 4.56 21.98
C GLN A 132 10.95 3.81 21.99
N PRO A 133 10.95 2.47 22.03
CA PRO A 133 9.71 1.72 22.15
C PRO A 133 9.04 2.09 23.48
N LEU A 134 7.72 2.13 23.46
CA LEU A 134 6.96 2.31 24.69
C LEU A 134 7.14 1.05 25.56
N PRO A 135 7.09 1.20 26.90
CA PRO A 135 6.92 0.04 27.76
C PRO A 135 5.69 -0.77 27.34
N ASP A 136 5.76 -2.08 27.51
CA ASP A 136 4.64 -2.98 27.22
C ASP A 136 3.36 -2.46 27.91
N GLY A 137 2.28 -2.29 27.14
CA GLY A 137 0.97 -1.86 27.64
C GLY A 137 0.69 -0.35 27.66
N ILE A 138 1.56 0.49 27.08
CA ILE A 138 1.33 1.95 26.99
C ILE A 138 1.05 2.37 25.54
N ASP A 139 -0.17 2.86 25.26
CA ASP A 139 -0.55 3.48 23.97
C ASP A 139 -0.47 5.02 24.00
N GLN A 140 -0.08 5.66 22.90
CA GLN A 140 -0.02 7.13 22.74
C GLN A 140 -1.35 7.77 22.29
N GLU A 141 -1.60 9.01 22.69
CA GLU A 141 -2.88 9.73 22.55
C GLU A 141 -3.40 9.92 21.12
N ALA A 142 -2.53 9.96 20.10
CA ALA A 142 -2.96 10.04 18.71
C ALA A 142 -3.46 8.69 18.17
N LEU A 143 -2.77 7.59 18.52
CA LEU A 143 -3.22 6.23 18.20
C LEU A 143 -4.43 5.85 19.05
N LYS A 144 -4.50 6.29 20.32
CA LYS A 144 -5.65 6.06 21.22
C LYS A 144 -6.99 6.46 20.61
N LYS A 145 -7.02 7.50 19.77
CA LYS A 145 -8.28 7.92 19.12
C LYS A 145 -8.84 6.79 18.27
N ILE A 146 -8.01 6.19 17.42
CA ILE A 146 -8.44 5.19 16.45
C ILE A 146 -8.22 3.74 16.90
N ALA A 147 -7.23 3.46 17.75
CA ALA A 147 -6.78 2.12 18.11
C ALA A 147 -7.87 1.24 18.74
N PRO A 148 -8.70 1.72 19.71
CA PRO A 148 -9.79 0.92 20.24
C PRO A 148 -10.82 0.55 19.17
N THR A 149 -11.15 1.50 18.28
CA THR A 149 -12.07 1.26 17.18
C THR A 149 -11.45 0.34 16.14
N TRP A 150 -10.18 0.54 15.79
CA TRP A 150 -9.44 -0.29 14.86
C TRP A 150 -9.38 -1.73 15.35
N MET A 151 -8.97 -1.97 16.61
CA MET A 151 -8.97 -3.29 17.23
C MET A 151 -10.36 -3.93 17.18
N ASN A 152 -11.40 -3.20 17.62
CA ASN A 152 -12.75 -3.74 17.67
C ASN A 152 -13.30 -4.09 16.28
N VAL A 153 -13.04 -3.24 15.28
CA VAL A 153 -13.42 -3.50 13.88
C VAL A 153 -12.64 -4.67 13.32
N SER A 154 -11.33 -4.78 13.56
CA SER A 154 -10.51 -5.92 13.15
C SER A 154 -11.07 -7.23 13.72
N LEU A 155 -11.39 -7.25 15.02
CA LEU A 155 -11.96 -8.43 15.66
C LEU A 155 -13.37 -8.76 15.16
N ALA A 156 -14.21 -7.75 14.90
CA ALA A 156 -15.53 -7.95 14.34
C ALA A 156 -15.46 -8.51 12.92
N MET A 157 -14.63 -7.92 12.05
CA MET A 157 -14.37 -8.40 10.69
C MET A 157 -13.79 -9.82 10.69
N LYS A 158 -12.91 -10.16 11.64
CA LYS A 158 -12.36 -11.51 11.74
C LYS A 158 -13.38 -12.56 12.18
N LYS A 159 -14.36 -12.18 13.00
CA LYS A 159 -15.45 -13.06 13.45
C LYS A 159 -16.56 -13.20 12.41
N ASP A 160 -16.71 -12.21 11.53
CA ASP A 160 -17.68 -12.24 10.45
C ASP A 160 -17.19 -13.12 9.29
N PRO A 161 -17.91 -14.21 8.93
CA PRO A 161 -17.46 -15.14 7.89
C PRO A 161 -17.33 -14.51 6.50
N GLU A 162 -18.15 -13.52 6.17
CA GLU A 162 -18.13 -12.86 4.86
C GLU A 162 -16.94 -11.91 4.76
N ALA A 163 -16.70 -11.11 5.80
CA ALA A 163 -15.57 -10.22 5.88
C ALA A 163 -14.23 -10.98 5.96
N ASP A 164 -14.11 -12.03 6.77
CA ASP A 164 -12.88 -12.84 6.85
C ASP A 164 -12.59 -13.54 5.50
N LYS A 165 -13.64 -14.04 4.83
CA LYS A 165 -13.49 -14.62 3.49
C LYS A 165 -13.07 -13.58 2.45
N SER A 166 -13.61 -12.37 2.52
CA SER A 166 -13.39 -11.32 1.51
C SER A 166 -12.06 -10.60 1.68
N PHE A 167 -11.67 -10.29 2.92
CA PHE A 167 -10.47 -9.51 3.22
C PHE A 167 -9.30 -10.35 3.72
N GLY A 168 -9.56 -11.53 4.30
CA GLY A 168 -8.52 -12.47 4.72
C GLY A 168 -7.40 -11.83 5.53
N TRP A 169 -6.15 -12.13 5.17
CA TRP A 169 -4.97 -11.68 5.91
C TRP A 169 -4.73 -10.15 5.89
N VAL A 170 -5.40 -9.39 5.01
CA VAL A 170 -5.30 -7.91 4.96
C VAL A 170 -6.43 -7.21 5.70
N LEU A 171 -7.33 -7.94 6.38
CA LEU A 171 -8.52 -7.37 7.02
C LEU A 171 -8.20 -6.22 7.98
N GLU A 172 -7.08 -6.31 8.69
CA GLU A 172 -6.66 -5.32 9.69
C GLU A 172 -6.33 -3.98 9.02
N MET A 173 -5.81 -4.00 7.78
CA MET A 173 -5.56 -2.77 7.02
C MET A 173 -6.87 -2.07 6.63
N TYR A 174 -7.91 -2.84 6.29
CA TYR A 174 -9.24 -2.28 6.01
C TYR A 174 -9.92 -1.78 7.28
N ALA A 175 -9.74 -2.49 8.40
CA ALA A 175 -10.21 -2.05 9.70
C ALA A 175 -9.58 -0.71 10.12
N TYR A 176 -8.30 -0.46 9.78
CA TYR A 176 -7.66 0.85 9.97
C TYR A 176 -8.37 1.94 9.15
N ALA A 177 -8.70 1.67 7.88
CA ALA A 177 -9.40 2.62 7.03
C ALA A 177 -10.80 2.96 7.59
N VAL A 178 -11.54 1.94 8.05
CA VAL A 178 -12.85 2.11 8.71
C VAL A 178 -12.71 2.93 9.99
N ALA A 179 -11.76 2.58 10.86
CA ALA A 179 -11.51 3.32 12.09
C ALA A 179 -11.10 4.77 11.82
N SER A 180 -10.25 5.00 10.82
CA SER A 180 -9.86 6.34 10.38
C SER A 180 -11.09 7.16 9.95
N ALA A 181 -11.97 6.57 9.14
CA ALA A 181 -13.20 7.22 8.70
C ALA A 181 -14.14 7.55 9.87
N LEU A 182 -14.35 6.62 10.81
CA LEU A 182 -15.18 6.80 12.00
C LEU A 182 -14.68 7.95 12.90
N HIS A 183 -13.38 8.22 12.88
CA HIS A 183 -12.73 9.25 13.69
C HIS A 183 -12.39 10.53 12.93
N GLY A 184 -12.81 10.66 11.67
CA GLY A 184 -12.54 11.83 10.84
C GLY A 184 -11.06 12.01 10.47
N VAL A 185 -10.28 10.93 10.45
CA VAL A 185 -8.89 10.92 10.00
C VAL A 185 -8.88 10.72 8.48
N GLY A 186 -8.65 11.81 7.74
CA GLY A 186 -8.59 11.79 6.29
C GLY A 186 -7.25 11.28 5.76
N ASN A 187 -7.28 10.42 4.75
CA ASN A 187 -6.11 9.92 4.03
C ASN A 187 -6.19 10.34 2.56
N ILE A 188 -5.05 10.72 1.97
CA ILE A 188 -4.96 11.01 0.53
C ILE A 188 -4.44 9.77 -0.17
N LEU A 189 -5.25 9.20 -1.08
CA LEU A 189 -4.80 8.12 -1.93
C LEU A 189 -4.05 8.69 -3.14
N TYR A 190 -2.76 8.42 -3.22
CA TYR A 190 -1.97 8.67 -4.43
C TYR A 190 -1.90 7.38 -5.25
N LYS A 191 -2.78 7.25 -6.25
CA LYS A 191 -2.95 6.00 -7.03
C LYS A 191 -1.66 5.53 -7.71
N ASP A 192 -0.81 6.46 -8.13
CA ASP A 192 0.43 6.18 -8.84
C ASP A 192 1.66 6.11 -7.93
N PHE A 193 1.45 5.83 -6.64
CA PHE A 193 2.54 5.92 -5.67
C PHE A 193 3.48 4.72 -5.75
N MET A 194 2.92 3.53 -5.84
CA MET A 194 3.68 2.29 -5.82
C MET A 194 3.10 1.24 -6.74
N ILE A 195 3.95 0.32 -7.18
CA ILE A 195 3.57 -0.94 -7.81
C ILE A 195 3.85 -2.11 -6.87
N GLN A 196 3.15 -3.21 -7.08
CA GLN A 196 3.22 -4.44 -6.29
C GLN A 196 3.40 -5.65 -7.20
N PRO A 197 4.65 -5.91 -7.66
CA PRO A 197 4.94 -7.12 -8.42
C PRO A 197 4.62 -8.38 -7.59
N PRO A 198 4.13 -9.45 -8.23
CA PRO A 198 4.02 -9.66 -9.67
C PRO A 198 2.70 -9.14 -10.32
N TRP A 199 1.81 -8.52 -9.54
CA TRP A 199 0.46 -8.16 -10.03
C TRP A 199 0.46 -6.92 -10.93
N ASP A 200 1.23 -5.91 -10.56
CA ASP A 200 1.48 -4.76 -11.43
C ASP A 200 2.62 -5.13 -12.39
N THR A 201 2.35 -5.21 -13.69
CA THR A 201 3.29 -5.76 -14.68
C THR A 201 4.26 -4.73 -15.27
N GLU A 202 3.90 -3.46 -15.23
CA GLU A 202 4.61 -2.34 -15.85
C GLU A 202 5.11 -1.37 -14.77
N ILE A 203 6.23 -0.69 -15.03
CA ILE A 203 6.76 0.33 -14.09
C ILE A 203 5.97 1.64 -14.21
N GLY A 204 5.80 2.16 -15.43
CA GLY A 204 5.16 3.45 -15.70
C GLY A 204 5.78 4.61 -14.92
N ASN A 205 4.97 5.62 -14.57
CA ASN A 205 5.38 6.81 -13.82
C ASN A 205 5.13 6.64 -12.30
N LYS A 206 5.61 5.54 -11.72
CA LYS A 206 5.35 5.16 -10.32
C LYS A 206 6.59 5.43 -9.45
N PHE A 207 6.39 5.78 -8.18
CA PHE A 207 7.50 6.20 -7.31
C PHE A 207 8.22 5.03 -6.62
N ILE A 208 7.50 3.95 -6.29
CA ILE A 208 8.00 2.87 -5.44
C ILE A 208 7.69 1.51 -6.05
N ILE A 209 8.66 0.58 -5.96
CA ILE A 209 8.42 -0.85 -6.16
C ILE A 209 8.29 -1.49 -4.76
N HIS A 210 7.10 -1.92 -4.39
CA HIS A 210 6.83 -2.49 -3.07
C HIS A 210 7.03 -4.02 -3.09
N TYR A 211 7.86 -4.52 -2.18
CA TYR A 211 8.09 -5.94 -1.99
C TYR A 211 6.92 -6.57 -1.22
N THR A 212 5.75 -6.74 -1.87
CA THR A 212 4.56 -7.30 -1.19
C THR A 212 4.53 -8.83 -1.27
N TYR A 213 4.61 -9.35 -2.48
CA TYR A 213 4.32 -10.75 -2.80
C TYR A 213 5.58 -11.52 -3.21
N GLY A 214 5.54 -12.85 -3.03
CA GLY A 214 6.49 -13.73 -3.69
C GLY A 214 6.28 -13.69 -5.20
N CYS A 215 7.36 -13.53 -5.94
CA CYS A 215 7.41 -13.57 -7.39
C CYS A 215 7.90 -14.97 -7.80
N ASP A 216 6.97 -15.89 -8.03
CA ASP A 216 7.24 -17.29 -8.35
C ASP A 216 6.88 -17.59 -9.80
N TYR A 217 7.85 -18.08 -10.58
CA TYR A 217 7.69 -18.34 -12.00
C TYR A 217 8.29 -19.68 -12.40
N ASP A 218 7.68 -20.34 -13.39
CA ASP A 218 8.33 -21.43 -14.13
C ASP A 218 9.40 -20.89 -15.09
N LEU A 219 10.24 -21.76 -15.64
CA LEU A 219 11.30 -21.37 -16.57
C LEU A 219 10.78 -20.82 -17.92
N LYS A 220 9.47 -20.90 -18.16
CA LYS A 220 8.79 -20.32 -19.34
C LYS A 220 8.23 -18.93 -19.05
N GLY A 221 8.44 -18.40 -17.86
CA GLY A 221 7.97 -17.07 -17.45
C GLY A 221 6.51 -17.02 -17.01
N LYS A 222 5.88 -18.17 -16.70
CA LYS A 222 4.50 -18.23 -16.22
C LYS A 222 4.45 -18.18 -14.69
N LEU A 223 3.63 -17.27 -14.15
CA LEU A 223 3.43 -17.12 -12.71
C LEU A 223 2.85 -18.40 -12.08
N THR A 224 3.46 -18.88 -10.99
CA THR A 224 3.04 -20.08 -10.24
C THR A 224 2.46 -19.71 -8.88
N TYR A 225 1.45 -18.83 -8.86
CA TYR A 225 0.87 -18.31 -7.61
C TYR A 225 0.48 -19.42 -6.63
N GLY A 226 0.83 -19.24 -5.36
CA GLY A 226 0.58 -20.20 -4.28
C GLY A 226 1.52 -21.40 -4.25
N LYS A 227 2.53 -21.46 -5.13
CA LYS A 227 3.57 -22.50 -5.14
C LYS A 227 4.94 -21.88 -5.38
N ILE A 228 5.97 -22.51 -4.81
CA ILE A 228 7.36 -22.12 -5.09
C ILE A 228 7.65 -22.42 -6.56
N GLY A 229 8.01 -21.37 -7.31
CA GLY A 229 8.38 -21.47 -8.72
C GLY A 229 9.80 -22.01 -8.91
N GLU A 230 10.13 -22.38 -10.14
CA GLU A 230 11.50 -22.77 -10.51
C GLU A 230 12.47 -21.57 -10.42
N TRP A 231 11.97 -20.39 -10.76
CA TRP A 231 12.59 -19.11 -10.41
C TRP A 231 11.73 -18.39 -9.36
N ARG A 232 12.38 -17.82 -8.35
CA ARG A 232 11.69 -17.13 -7.25
C ARG A 232 12.45 -15.90 -6.77
N PHE A 233 11.71 -14.82 -6.55
CA PHE A 233 12.11 -13.75 -5.65
C PHE A 233 11.03 -13.56 -4.58
N ASP A 234 11.35 -13.81 -3.31
CA ASP A 234 10.51 -13.44 -2.18
C ASP A 234 11.40 -12.89 -1.08
N LYS A 235 11.10 -11.67 -0.61
CA LYS A 235 11.85 -11.04 0.48
C LYS A 235 11.90 -11.91 1.75
N ARG A 236 10.89 -12.74 1.98
CA ARG A 236 10.78 -13.64 3.13
C ARG A 236 11.80 -14.79 3.07
N SER A 237 12.35 -15.08 1.90
CA SER A 237 13.50 -15.99 1.79
C SER A 237 14.78 -15.40 2.42
N PHE A 238 14.78 -14.10 2.70
CA PHE A 238 15.90 -13.32 3.25
C PHE A 238 15.52 -12.70 4.61
N ASP A 239 14.78 -13.46 5.42
CA ASP A 239 14.33 -13.03 6.75
C ASP A 239 15.50 -13.00 7.75
N ALA A 240 16.19 -14.14 7.90
CA ALA A 240 17.36 -14.27 8.78
C ALA A 240 18.70 -14.07 8.06
N VAL A 241 18.70 -14.03 6.72
CA VAL A 241 19.91 -13.96 5.90
C VAL A 241 19.82 -12.81 4.92
N TRP A 242 20.97 -12.26 4.55
CA TRP A 242 21.04 -11.20 3.54
C TRP A 242 20.81 -11.78 2.14
N PRO A 243 20.14 -11.05 1.24
CA PRO A 243 20.10 -11.43 -0.17
C PRO A 243 21.53 -11.55 -0.72
N PRO A 244 21.89 -12.66 -1.39
CA PRO A 244 23.20 -12.76 -2.02
C PRO A 244 23.33 -11.69 -3.12
N ARG A 245 24.56 -11.27 -3.39
CA ARG A 245 24.86 -10.46 -4.57
C ARG A 245 24.56 -11.29 -5.82
N ASN A 246 24.15 -10.61 -6.89
CA ASN A 246 23.90 -11.23 -8.19
C ASN A 246 22.83 -12.35 -8.12
N LEU A 247 21.65 -11.99 -7.60
CA LEU A 247 20.45 -12.80 -7.70
C LEU A 247 20.20 -13.20 -9.17
N PRO A 248 19.75 -14.44 -9.42
CA PRO A 248 19.45 -14.88 -10.78
C PRO A 248 18.36 -14.00 -11.39
N MET A 249 18.58 -13.56 -12.63
CA MET A 249 17.57 -12.82 -13.38
C MET A 249 16.36 -13.71 -13.66
N PRO A 250 15.14 -13.17 -13.66
CA PRO A 250 13.95 -13.93 -14.02
C PRO A 250 14.00 -14.44 -15.47
N PRO A 251 13.34 -15.57 -15.78
CA PRO A 251 13.29 -16.12 -17.13
C PRO A 251 12.59 -15.18 -18.13
N PRO A 252 12.81 -15.38 -19.44
CA PRO A 252 12.07 -14.66 -20.47
C PRO A 252 10.55 -14.80 -20.28
N GLY A 253 9.80 -13.73 -20.52
CA GLY A 253 8.34 -13.69 -20.36
C GLY A 253 7.85 -13.19 -18.99
N VAL A 254 8.74 -13.04 -18.02
CA VAL A 254 8.41 -12.41 -16.73
C VAL A 254 8.18 -10.90 -16.91
N PRO A 255 7.18 -10.30 -16.21
CA PRO A 255 6.86 -8.87 -16.34
C PRO A 255 8.04 -7.92 -16.08
N GLU A 256 8.02 -6.77 -16.75
CA GLU A 256 9.01 -5.70 -16.62
C GLU A 256 9.21 -5.31 -15.16
N SER A 257 8.12 -5.21 -14.39
CA SER A 257 8.16 -4.80 -12.99
C SER A 257 9.01 -5.72 -12.11
N VAL A 258 8.89 -7.05 -12.29
CA VAL A 258 9.68 -8.06 -11.58
C VAL A 258 11.13 -8.05 -12.05
N VAL A 259 11.36 -7.93 -13.36
CA VAL A 259 12.71 -7.84 -13.94
C VAL A 259 13.44 -6.61 -13.38
N THR A 260 12.77 -5.47 -13.33
CA THR A 260 13.31 -4.21 -12.83
C THR A 260 13.60 -4.30 -11.33
N LEU A 261 12.67 -4.88 -10.55
CA LEU A 261 12.89 -5.14 -9.12
C LEU A 261 14.21 -5.88 -8.90
N VAL A 262 14.43 -7.00 -9.60
CA VAL A 262 15.62 -7.84 -9.41
C VAL A 262 16.89 -7.13 -9.87
N LYS A 263 16.84 -6.39 -11.00
CA LYS A 263 17.96 -5.54 -11.44
C LYS A 263 18.32 -4.50 -10.38
N MET A 264 17.31 -3.84 -9.80
CA MET A 264 17.52 -2.80 -8.80
C MET A 264 18.12 -3.35 -7.50
N VAL A 265 17.69 -4.54 -7.07
CA VAL A 265 18.28 -5.23 -5.92
C VAL A 265 19.73 -5.63 -6.24
N ASN A 266 19.98 -6.24 -7.40
CA ASN A 266 21.31 -6.65 -7.81
C ASN A 266 22.29 -5.47 -7.87
N GLU A 267 21.88 -4.36 -8.46
CA GLU A 267 22.71 -3.17 -8.54
C GLU A 267 22.98 -2.55 -7.17
N ALA A 268 21.97 -2.46 -6.30
CA ALA A 268 22.16 -1.97 -4.94
C ALA A 268 23.12 -2.87 -4.16
N THR A 269 22.87 -4.18 -4.14
CA THR A 269 23.73 -5.14 -3.43
C THR A 269 25.15 -5.14 -3.96
N ALA A 270 25.37 -4.90 -5.26
CA ALA A 270 26.68 -4.81 -5.87
C ALA A 270 27.48 -3.56 -5.42
N ASN A 271 26.81 -2.43 -5.21
CA ASN A 271 27.47 -1.14 -4.96
C ASN A 271 27.47 -0.71 -3.49
N ILE A 272 26.64 -1.32 -2.64
CA ILE A 272 26.64 -1.05 -1.21
C ILE A 272 27.88 -1.73 -0.57
N PRO A 273 28.76 -1.00 0.13
CA PRO A 273 29.92 -1.58 0.81
C PRO A 273 29.47 -2.45 2.00
N ASN A 274 30.28 -3.42 2.40
CA ASN A 274 30.00 -4.30 3.55
C ASN A 274 28.59 -4.93 3.47
N TRP A 275 28.21 -5.41 2.29
CA TRP A 275 26.90 -6.08 2.10
C TRP A 275 26.94 -7.47 2.74
N GLY A 276 26.01 -7.74 3.65
CA GLY A 276 25.95 -9.02 4.37
C GLY A 276 26.96 -9.19 5.50
N SER A 277 27.90 -8.25 5.65
CA SER A 277 28.74 -8.12 6.85
C SER A 277 27.96 -7.46 7.95
#